data_AF-A0A3C0R5U0-F1
#
_entry.id   AF-A0A3C0R5U0-F1
#
_cell.length_a   1.000
_cell.length_b   1.000
_cell.length_c   1.000
_cell.angle_alpha   90.00
_cell.angle_beta   90.00
_cell.angle_gamma   90.00
#
_symmetry.space_group_name_H-M   'P 1'
#
loop_
_entity.id
_entity.type
_entity.pdbx_description
1 polymer ?
#
loop_
_entity_poly.entity_id
_entity_poly.type
_entity_poly.pdbx_seq_one_letter_code
_entity_poly.pdbx_strand_id
1 'polypeptide(L)' 'MKSDSLGQIIFTGVPGKELDAETEKLFRRVQPGGFILFARNIEGPAQLRKLID' A
#
# COMPACT_ATOMS: atom_id res chain seq x y z
N MET A 1 -20.65 -14.07 -9.25
CA MET A 1 -19.91 -13.17 -8.34
C MET A 1 -18.45 -13.57 -8.43
N LYS A 2 -17.55 -12.67 -8.86
CA LYS A 2 -16.12 -12.98 -8.87
C LYS A 2 -15.70 -13.26 -7.42
N SER A 3 -15.05 -14.40 -7.22
CA SER A 3 -14.50 -14.90 -5.96
C SER A 3 -14.09 -13.79 -5.00
N ASP A 4 -14.69 -13.79 -3.81
CA ASP A 4 -14.43 -12.87 -2.71
C ASP A 4 -12.94 -12.86 -2.35
N SER A 5 -12.19 -11.93 -2.92
CA SER A 5 -10.81 -11.68 -2.51
C SER A 5 -10.85 -10.96 -1.17
N LEU A 6 -10.70 -11.71 -0.07
CA LEU A 6 -10.67 -11.18 1.31
C LEU A 6 -9.71 -9.99 1.48
N GLY A 7 -8.67 -9.88 0.64
CA GLY A 7 -7.81 -8.70 0.62
C GLY A 7 -8.54 -7.40 0.26
N GLN A 8 -9.52 -7.45 -0.64
CA GLN A 8 -10.21 -6.26 -1.17
C GLN A 8 -11.12 -5.58 -0.14
N ILE A 9 -11.41 -6.23 0.99
CA ILE A 9 -12.15 -5.62 2.11
C ILE A 9 -11.23 -5.07 3.21
N ILE A 10 -9.91 -5.15 3.03
CA ILE A 10 -8.91 -4.70 3.99
C ILE A 10 -8.28 -3.39 3.49
N PHE A 11 -8.20 -2.42 4.41
CA PHE A 11 -7.38 -1.23 4.26
C PHE A 11 -6.19 -1.35 5.19
N THR A 12 -4.97 -1.24 4.65
CA THR A 12 -3.73 -1.42 5.42
C THR A 12 -2.87 -0.16 5.39
N GLY A 13 -2.04 0.03 6.42
CA GLY A 13 -1.01 1.05 6.41
C GLY A 13 0.16 0.68 5.49
N VAL A 14 0.98 1.69 5.17
CA VAL A 14 2.29 1.52 4.52
C VAL A 14 3.40 1.68 5.59
N PRO A 15 4.46 0.85 5.58
CA PRO A 15 5.47 0.87 6.64
C PRO A 15 6.35 2.13 6.62
N GLY A 16 6.66 2.70 5.45
CA GLY A 16 7.57 3.83 5.32
C GLY A 16 7.24 4.78 4.18
N LYS A 17 8.22 5.60 3.82
CA LYS A 17 8.14 6.56 2.70
C LYS A 17 8.37 5.90 1.33
N GLU A 18 8.91 4.68 1.31
CA GLU A 18 9.15 3.91 0.09
C GLU A 18 8.69 2.47 0.31
N LEU A 19 8.39 1.77 -0.77
CA LEU A 19 8.10 0.33 -0.75
C LEU A 19 9.40 -0.44 -0.95
N ASP A 20 9.76 -1.26 0.03
CA ASP A 20 10.79 -2.27 -0.16
C ASP A 20 10.23 -3.51 -0.88
N ALA A 21 11.14 -4.36 -1.36
CA ALA A 21 10.77 -5.55 -2.13
C ALA A 21 9.88 -6.54 -1.36
N GLU A 22 10.02 -6.61 -0.03
CA GLU A 22 9.23 -7.53 0.80
C GLU A 22 7.81 -7.01 0.99
N THR A 23 7.64 -5.71 1.24
CA THR A 23 6.36 -5.03 1.32
C THR A 23 5.63 -5.11 -0.01
N GLU A 24 6.34 -4.91 -1.13
CA GLU A 24 5.77 -5.04 -2.47
C GLU A 24 5.23 -6.46 -2.72
N LYS A 25 6.04 -7.50 -2.42
CA LYS A 25 5.60 -8.91 -2.54
C LYS A 25 4.36 -9.18 -1.67
N LEU A 26 4.34 -8.66 -0.46
CA LEU A 26 3.21 -8.83 0.46
C LEU A 26 1.93 -8.20 -0.12
N PHE A 27 2.00 -6.95 -0.59
CA PHE A 27 0.85 -6.26 -1.17
C PHE A 27 0.37 -6.94 -2.46
N ARG A 28 1.30 -7.43 -3.30
CA ARG A 28 0.95 -8.22 -4.48
C ARG A 28 0.23 -9.52 -4.10
N ARG A 29 0.64 -10.20 -3.03
CA ARG A 29 -0.02 -11.43 -2.55
C ARG A 29 -1.38 -11.17 -1.92
N VAL A 30 -1.49 -10.14 -1.08
CA VAL A 30 -2.69 -9.86 -0.28
C VAL A 30 -3.76 -9.16 -1.12
N GLN A 31 -3.37 -8.32 -2.09
CA GLN A 31 -4.28 -7.45 -2.84
C GLN A 31 -5.23 -6.66 -1.92
N PRO A 32 -4.73 -5.75 -1.07
CA PRO A 32 -5.58 -4.90 -0.24
C PRO A 32 -6.56 -4.08 -1.09
N GLY A 33 -7.74 -3.77 -0.55
CA GLY A 33 -8.71 -2.86 -1.19
C GLY A 33 -8.25 -1.41 -1.17
N GLY A 34 -7.35 -1.06 -0.26
CA GLY A 34 -6.74 0.26 -0.21
C GLY A 34 -5.61 0.39 0.80
N PHE A 35 -4.94 1.54 0.75
CA PHE A 35 -3.83 1.89 1.62
C PHE A 35 -4.14 3.18 2.39
N ILE A 36 -3.73 3.22 3.66
CA ILE A 36 -3.84 4.40 4.52
C ILE A 36 -2.44 4.95 4.75
N LEU A 37 -2.22 6.20 4.33
CA LEU A 37 -0.98 6.92 4.57
C LEU A 37 -1.10 7.81 5.81
N PHE A 38 -0.04 7.83 6.62
CA PHE A 38 0.12 8.70 7.77
C PHE A 38 1.28 9.67 7.53
N ALA A 39 1.46 10.65 8.41
CA ALA A 39 2.56 11.62 8.32
C ALA A 39 3.94 10.97 8.17
N ARG A 40 4.18 9.81 8.81
CA ARG A 40 5.45 9.05 8.67
C ARG A 40 5.74 8.54 7.24
N ASN A 41 4.73 8.48 6.38
CA ASN A 41 4.84 8.02 4.99
C ASN A 41 5.11 9.16 4.00
N ILE A 42 5.07 10.42 4.45
CA ILE A 42 5.13 11.61 3.61
C ILE A 42 6.36 12.43 3.98
N GLU A 43 7.22 12.66 3.00
CA GLU A 43 8.40 13.53 3.10
C GLU A 43 8.27 14.79 2.23
N GLY A 44 7.63 14.65 1.06
CA GLY A 44 7.36 15.77 0.17
C GLY A 44 6.60 15.32 -1.08
N PRO A 45 6.16 16.26 -1.93
CA PRO A 45 5.29 15.95 -3.07
C PRO A 45 5.90 14.95 -4.06
N ALA A 46 7.18 15.09 -4.40
CA ALA A 46 7.86 14.21 -5.35
C ALA A 46 8.02 12.78 -4.81
N GLN A 47 8.40 12.64 -3.53
CA GLN A 47 8.49 11.34 -2.87
C GLN A 47 7.11 10.69 -2.75
N LEU A 48 6.07 11.44 -2.36
CA LEU A 48 4.72 10.91 -2.23
C LEU A 48 4.20 10.42 -3.57
N ARG A 49 4.43 11.16 -4.66
CA ARG A 49 4.07 10.74 -6.01
C ARG A 49 4.72 9.40 -6.36
N LYS A 50 6.03 9.26 -6.12
CA LYS A 50 6.77 7.99 -6.31
C LYS A 50 6.20 6.83 -5.47
N LEU A 51 5.66 7.11 -4.28
CA LEU A 51 5.09 6.10 -3.39
C LEU A 51 3.71 5.59 -3.84
N ILE A 52 2.91 6.43 -4.51
CA ILE A 52 1.52 6.11 -4.88
C ILE A 52 1.31 5.81 -6.37
N ASP A 53 2.36 5.98 -7.18
CA ASP A 53 2.39 5.63 -8.61
C ASP A 53 2.52 4.11 -8.83
#